data_AF-A0A5T0GWZ5-F1
#
_entry.id   AF-A0A5T0GWZ5-F1
#
_cell.length_a   1.000
_cell.length_b   1.000
_cell.length_c   1.000
_cell.angle_alpha   90.00
_cell.angle_beta   90.00
_cell.angle_gamma   90.00
#
_symmetry.space_group_name_H-M   'P 1'
#
loop_
_entity.id
_entity.type
_entity.pdbx_description
1 polymer ?
#
loop_
_entity_poly.entity_id
_entity_poly.type
_entity_poly.pdbx_seq_one_letter_code
_entity_poly.pdbx_strand_id
1 'polypeptide(L)'
;KNDFKQLEQNNLLFSTIKHYLYDFLYQIKITIDETESKMMKEKDVIDYFIKNKSLVYTFFNIFENDLNHLKQKFPNIINSWTYYKEFEKCVKS
;
A
#
# COMPACT_ATOMS: atom_id res chain seq x y z
N LYS A 1 -26.16 -26.27 18.05
CA LYS A 1 -25.18 -27.39 18.26
C LYS A 1 -25.54 -28.67 17.50
N ASN A 2 -26.81 -28.89 17.11
CA ASN A 2 -27.22 -30.08 16.36
C ASN A 2 -27.02 -29.94 14.84
N ASP A 3 -27.19 -28.73 14.30
CA ASP A 3 -27.21 -28.48 12.85
C ASP A 3 -25.85 -28.74 12.17
N PHE A 4 -24.75 -28.41 12.83
CA PHE A 4 -23.41 -28.73 12.32
C PHE A 4 -23.18 -30.25 12.25
N LYS A 5 -23.61 -31.00 13.28
CA LYS A 5 -23.50 -32.47 13.28
C LYS A 5 -24.39 -33.09 12.20
N GLN A 6 -25.59 -32.55 12.00
CA GLN A 6 -26.49 -32.99 10.91
C GLN A 6 -25.89 -32.67 9.53
N LEU A 7 -25.22 -31.53 9.40
CA LEU A 7 -24.52 -31.16 8.18
C LEU A 7 -23.34 -32.10 7.91
N GLU A 8 -22.54 -32.40 8.93
CA GLU A 8 -21.38 -33.31 8.84
C GLU A 8 -21.79 -34.74 8.45
N GLN A 9 -23.00 -35.17 8.83
CA GLN A 9 -23.57 -36.45 8.40
C GLN A 9 -24.02 -36.47 6.93
N ASN A 10 -24.30 -35.30 6.33
CA ASN A 10 -24.60 -35.17 4.91
C ASN A 10 -23.32 -34.86 4.12
N ASN A 11 -22.57 -35.92 3.81
CA ASN A 11 -21.25 -35.82 3.16
C ASN A 11 -21.25 -35.00 1.86
N LEU A 12 -22.30 -35.10 1.03
CA LEU A 12 -22.39 -34.35 -0.22
C LEU A 12 -22.60 -32.86 0.03
N LEU A 13 -23.53 -32.51 0.92
CA LEU A 13 -23.79 -31.11 1.26
C LEU A 13 -22.59 -30.48 1.97
N PHE A 14 -21.97 -31.22 2.89
CA PHE A 14 -20.78 -30.77 3.62
C PHE A 14 -19.60 -30.51 2.69
N SER A 15 -19.31 -31.43 1.76
CA SER A 15 -18.21 -31.25 0.80
C SER A 15 -18.47 -30.08 -0.15
N THR A 16 -19.70 -29.91 -0.61
CA THR A 16 -20.11 -28.80 -1.48
C THR A 16 -19.93 -27.45 -0.78
N ILE A 17 -20.39 -27.32 0.47
CA ILE A 17 -20.22 -26.09 1.26
C ILE A 17 -18.74 -25.81 1.50
N LYS A 18 -17.94 -26.84 1.84
CA LYS A 18 -16.51 -26.68 2.06
C LYS A 18 -15.79 -26.20 0.80
N HIS A 19 -16.13 -26.76 -0.37
CA HIS A 19 -15.58 -26.33 -1.66
C HIS A 19 -15.96 -24.88 -1.98
N TYR A 20 -17.24 -24.53 -1.81
CA TYR A 20 -17.71 -23.16 -2.01
C TYR A 20 -16.96 -22.16 -1.12
N LEU A 21 -16.80 -22.46 0.17
CA LEU A 21 -16.08 -21.60 1.10
C LEU A 21 -14.60 -21.46 0.73
N TYR A 22 -13.98 -22.54 0.26
CA TYR A 22 -12.59 -22.50 -0.23
C TYR A 22 -12.46 -21.58 -1.45
N ASP A 23 -13.30 -21.78 -2.47
CA ASP A 23 -13.29 -20.97 -3.69
C ASP A 23 -13.57 -19.50 -3.36
N PHE A 24 -14.52 -19.24 -2.46
CA PHE A 24 -14.87 -17.89 -2.04
C PHE A 24 -13.68 -17.18 -1.37
N LEU A 25 -13.00 -17.85 -0.43
CA LEU A 25 -11.79 -17.31 0.20
C LEU A 25 -10.66 -17.10 -0.80
N TYR A 26 -10.52 -17.98 -1.78
CA TYR A 26 -9.55 -17.85 -2.86
C TYR A 26 -9.83 -16.61 -3.73
N GLN A 27 -11.08 -16.38 -4.11
CA GLN A 27 -11.48 -15.18 -4.88
C GLN A 27 -11.29 -13.88 -4.08
N ILE A 28 -11.55 -13.90 -2.77
CA ILE A 28 -11.23 -12.76 -1.88
C ILE A 28 -9.74 -12.46 -1.94
N LYS A 29 -8.88 -13.48 -1.84
CA LYS A 29 -7.43 -13.30 -1.89
C LYS A 29 -6.98 -12.71 -3.23
N ILE A 30 -7.45 -13.25 -4.35
CA ILE A 30 -7.16 -12.68 -5.68
C ILE A 30 -7.54 -11.21 -5.73
N THR A 31 -8.74 -10.87 -5.25
CA THR A 31 -9.23 -9.49 -5.28
C THR A 31 -8.35 -8.55 -4.45
N ILE A 32 -7.91 -9.00 -3.26
CA ILE A 32 -6.98 -8.24 -2.41
C ILE A 32 -5.65 -8.04 -3.15
N ASP A 33 -5.04 -9.12 -3.62
CA ASP A 33 -3.73 -9.09 -4.29
C ASP A 33 -3.78 -8.19 -5.54
N GLU A 34 -4.84 -8.26 -6.34
CA GLU A 34 -5.04 -7.38 -7.49
C GLU A 34 -5.21 -5.91 -7.09
N THR A 35 -5.98 -5.65 -6.04
CA THR A 35 -6.19 -4.27 -5.56
C THR A 35 -4.87 -3.69 -5.07
N GLU A 36 -4.14 -4.41 -4.22
CA GLU A 36 -2.81 -4.00 -3.71
C GLU A 36 -1.78 -3.80 -4.83
N SER A 37 -1.87 -4.59 -5.92
CA SER A 37 -0.99 -4.44 -7.07
C SER A 37 -1.25 -3.15 -7.88
N LYS A 38 -2.50 -2.68 -7.87
CA LYS A 38 -2.96 -1.47 -8.59
C LYS A 38 -2.93 -0.22 -7.72
N MET A 39 -2.81 -0.37 -6.40
CA MET A 39 -2.65 0.76 -5.48
C MET A 39 -1.35 1.50 -5.79
N MET A 40 -1.46 2.82 -5.87
CA MET A 40 -0.30 3.68 -6.02
C MET A 40 0.62 3.53 -4.80
N LYS A 41 1.88 3.21 -5.06
CA LYS A 41 2.93 3.09 -4.06
C LYS A 41 3.72 4.38 -4.00
N GLU A 42 4.44 4.60 -2.91
CA GLU A 42 5.27 5.80 -2.74
C GLU A 42 6.32 5.91 -3.85
N LYS A 43 6.81 4.77 -4.34
CA LYS A 43 7.71 4.72 -5.51
C LYS A 43 7.06 5.28 -6.78
N ASP A 44 5.78 5.01 -7.02
CA ASP A 44 5.06 5.54 -8.19
C ASP A 44 4.98 7.07 -8.14
N VAL A 45 4.85 7.64 -6.94
CA VAL A 45 4.91 9.09 -6.72
C VAL A 45 6.29 9.64 -7.06
N ILE A 46 7.37 8.98 -6.61
CA ILE A 46 8.75 9.37 -6.94
C ILE A 46 8.99 9.27 -8.46
N ASP A 47 8.57 8.19 -9.11
CA ASP A 47 8.70 8.00 -10.56
C ASP A 47 7.93 9.08 -11.34
N TYR A 48 6.76 9.51 -10.82
CA TYR A 48 6.01 10.61 -11.39
C TYR A 48 6.76 11.95 -11.26
N PHE A 49 7.37 12.22 -10.11
CA PHE A 49 8.21 13.40 -9.89
C PHE A 49 9.41 13.43 -10.84
N ILE A 50 10.14 12.32 -11.02
CA ILE A 50 11.28 12.22 -11.96
C ILE A 50 10.87 12.61 -13.38
N LYS A 51 9.68 12.18 -13.82
CA LYS A 51 9.14 12.51 -15.15
C LYS A 51 8.68 13.97 -15.28
N ASN A 52 8.42 14.66 -14.17
CA ASN A 52 7.83 15.99 -14.13
C ASN A 52 8.67 16.97 -13.28
N LYS A 53 9.86 17.35 -13.78
CA LYS A 53 10.82 18.20 -13.04
C LYS A 53 10.23 19.52 -12.54
N SER A 54 9.33 20.18 -13.29
CA SER A 54 8.68 21.41 -12.83
C SER A 54 7.89 21.21 -11.54
N LEU A 55 7.21 20.07 -11.40
CA LEU A 55 6.45 19.72 -10.21
C LEU A 55 7.36 19.43 -9.02
N VAL A 56 8.51 18.81 -9.26
CA VAL A 56 9.54 18.57 -8.24
C VAL A 56 9.96 19.86 -7.56
N TYR A 57 10.26 20.90 -8.34
CA TYR A 57 10.65 22.20 -7.78
C TYR A 57 9.52 22.90 -7.03
N THR A 58 8.28 22.81 -7.52
CA THR A 58 7.11 23.35 -6.80
C THR A 58 6.99 22.72 -5.41
N PHE A 59 7.05 21.39 -5.33
CA PHE A 59 6.96 20.69 -4.04
C PHE A 59 8.19 20.91 -3.17
N PHE A 60 9.38 20.99 -3.75
CA PHE A 60 10.59 21.32 -3.01
C PHE A 60 10.46 22.66 -2.31
N ASN A 61 9.96 23.69 -2.99
CA ASN A 61 9.76 25.01 -2.39
C ASN A 61 8.74 24.98 -1.24
N ILE A 62 7.66 24.21 -1.37
CA ILE A 62 6.69 24.00 -0.28
C ILE A 62 7.37 23.35 0.92
N PHE A 63 8.11 22.27 0.69
CA PHE A 63 8.78 21.53 1.77
C PHE A 63 9.92 22.32 2.43
N GLU A 64 10.69 23.10 1.69
CA GLU A 64 11.71 23.97 2.31
C GLU A 64 11.07 25.03 3.20
N ASN A 65 9.91 25.58 2.83
CA ASN A 65 9.22 26.55 3.68
C ASN A 65 8.62 25.87 4.93
N ASP A 66 7.92 24.75 4.73
CA ASP A 66 7.12 24.14 5.78
C ASP A 66 7.95 23.24 6.71
N LEU A 67 8.97 22.54 6.21
CA LEU A 67 9.75 21.57 6.99
C LEU A 67 11.02 22.14 7.61
N ASN A 68 11.43 23.38 7.31
CA ASN A 68 12.70 23.94 7.79
C ASN A 68 12.84 23.83 9.32
N HIS A 69 11.79 24.20 10.06
CA HIS A 69 11.78 24.13 11.52
C HIS A 69 11.91 22.68 12.04
N LEU A 70 11.33 21.71 11.33
CA LEU A 70 11.45 20.28 11.65
C LEU A 70 12.85 19.75 11.34
N LYS A 71 13.46 20.15 10.22
CA LYS A 71 14.84 19.79 9.86
C LYS A 71 15.83 20.23 10.93
N GLN A 72 15.64 21.42 11.50
CA GLN A 72 16.50 21.95 12.56
C GLN A 72 16.29 21.24 13.90
N LYS A 73 15.03 21.01 14.29
CA LYS A 73 14.69 20.49 15.63
C LYS A 73 14.75 18.98 15.74
N PHE A 74 14.45 18.27 14.65
CA PHE A 74 14.34 16.81 14.61
C PHE A 74 15.02 16.21 13.37
N PRO A 75 16.32 16.48 13.14
CA PRO A 75 17.04 15.97 11.98
C PRO A 75 17.01 14.43 11.91
N ASN A 76 17.00 13.76 13.06
CA ASN A 76 16.94 12.30 13.14
C ASN A 76 15.61 11.73 12.61
N ILE A 77 14.51 12.45 12.79
CA ILE A 77 13.19 12.04 12.28
C ILE A 77 13.13 12.25 10.77
N ILE A 78 13.57 13.41 10.27
CA ILE A 78 13.64 13.64 8.82
C ILE A 78 14.55 12.61 8.14
N ASN A 79 15.65 12.25 8.79
CA ASN A 79 16.56 11.23 8.29
C ASN A 79 15.96 9.81 8.26
N SER A 80 14.86 9.52 8.96
CA SER A 80 14.20 8.22 8.86
C SER A 80 13.21 8.13 7.69
N TRP A 81 12.90 9.26 7.04
CA TRP A 81 11.93 9.30 5.93
C TRP A 81 12.58 8.88 4.61
N THR A 82 12.54 7.58 4.32
CA THR A 82 13.15 6.98 3.12
C THR A 82 12.70 7.65 1.81
N TYR A 83 11.39 7.79 1.59
CA TYR A 83 10.87 8.35 0.33
C TYR A 83 11.11 9.85 0.19
N TYR A 84 11.16 10.61 1.29
CA TYR A 84 11.53 12.01 1.25
C TYR A 84 13.00 12.19 0.79
N LYS A 85 13.91 11.30 1.22
CA LYS A 85 15.29 11.28 0.71
C LYS A 85 15.38 10.94 -0.78
N GLU A 86 14.51 10.06 -1.27
CA GLU A 86 14.44 9.76 -2.71
C GLU A 86 13.93 10.97 -3.50
N PHE A 87 12.93 11.68 -2.98
CA PHE A 87 12.47 12.95 -3.54
C PHE A 87 13.60 14.00 -3.58
N GLU A 88 14.36 14.17 -2.50
CA GLU A 88 15.50 15.11 -2.47
C GLU A 88 16.58 14.77 -3.50
N LYS A 89 16.76 13.49 -3.86
CA LYS A 89 17.65 13.09 -4.97
C LYS A 89 17.11 13.54 -6.32
N CYS A 90 15.80 13.52 -6.53
CA CYS A 90 15.15 13.98 -7.77
C CYS A 90 15.35 15.49 -8.00
N VAL A 91 15.40 16.28 -6.92
CA VAL A 91 15.68 17.73 -6.99
C VAL A 91 17.14 17.99 -7.42
N LYS A 92 18.07 17.13 -7.00
CA LYS A 92 19.52 17.26 -7.23
C LYS A 92 19.97 16.73 -8.59
N SER A 93 19.10 16.00 -9.32
CA SER A 93 19.34 15.41 -10.65
C SER A 93 18.83 16.27 -11.79
#